data_AF-A0A8T9Q6E3-F1
#
_entry.id   AF-A0A8T9Q6E3-F1
#
_cell.length_a   1.000
_cell.length_b   1.000
_cell.length_c   1.000
_cell.angle_alpha   90.00
_cell.angle_beta   90.00
_cell.angle_gamma   90.00
#
_symmetry.space_group_name_H-M   'P 1'
#
loop_
_entity.id
_entity.type
_entity.pdbx_description
1 polymer ?
#
loop_
_entity_poly.entity_id
_entity_poly.type
_entity_poly.pdbx_seq_one_letter_code
_entity_poly.pdbx_strand_id
1 'polypeptide(L)'
;MKPYLALLPLLLAAACKTTKTPVAAGQNTYRYSVDLRRPDHDRLRVEVQVPRTRQRQAVFVIPKIVPGIYGAMNFGRYVTSFTALGPDNQPCP
;
A
#
# COMPACT_ATOMS: atom_id res chain seq x y z
N MET A 1 15.17 -66.54 2.97
CA MET A 1 14.43 -65.59 3.84
C MET A 1 14.83 -64.20 3.37
N LYS A 2 13.87 -63.41 2.88
CA LYS A 2 14.09 -62.26 1.98
C LYS A 2 14.56 -61.01 2.76
N PRO A 3 15.70 -60.37 2.41
CA PRO A 3 16.19 -59.16 3.08
C PRO A 3 15.49 -57.85 2.65
N TYR A 4 14.44 -57.94 1.82
CA TYR A 4 13.77 -56.77 1.23
C TYR A 4 12.73 -56.09 2.14
N LEU A 5 12.47 -56.64 3.33
CA LEU A 5 11.44 -56.12 4.24
C LEU A 5 11.90 -54.92 5.10
N ALA A 6 13.19 -54.57 5.08
CA ALA A 6 13.75 -53.51 5.91
C ALA A 6 14.00 -52.18 5.17
N LEU A 7 13.70 -52.09 3.87
CA LEU A 7 13.92 -50.89 3.05
C LEU A 7 12.63 -50.07 2.79
N LEU A 8 11.50 -50.47 3.36
CA LEU A 8 10.20 -49.82 3.14
C LEU A 8 9.89 -48.56 3.99
N PRO A 9 10.55 -48.22 5.12
CA PRO A 9 10.19 -47.00 5.85
C PRO A 9 10.89 -45.75 5.29
N LEU A 10 11.92 -45.90 4.44
CA LEU A 10 12.68 -44.75 3.90
C LEU A 10 11.94 -44.00 2.78
N LEU A 11 10.88 -44.59 2.22
CA LEU A 11 10.03 -43.95 1.20
C LEU A 11 8.83 -43.17 1.78
N LEU A 12 8.60 -43.22 3.09
CA LEU A 12 7.45 -42.55 3.74
C LEU A 12 7.79 -41.19 4.39
N ALA A 13 9.02 -40.69 4.22
CA ALA A 13 9.43 -39.35 4.67
C ALA A 13 9.39 -38.27 3.56
N ALA A 14 9.01 -38.64 2.32
CA ALA A 14 9.02 -37.75 1.16
C ALA A 14 7.73 -36.90 0.98
N ALA A 15 6.84 -36.86 1.97
CA ALA A 15 5.54 -36.20 1.85
C ALA A 15 5.26 -35.21 3.00
N CYS A 16 6.12 -34.21 3.19
CA CYS A 16 5.73 -32.97 3.86
C CYS A 16 5.87 -31.80 2.88
N LYS A 17 4.94 -31.72 1.91
CA LYS A 17 4.70 -30.48 1.16
C LYS A 17 3.79 -29.60 2.02
N THR A 18 4.37 -28.77 2.89
CA THR A 18 3.68 -27.61 3.48
C THR A 18 4.51 -26.37 3.16
N THR A 19 4.45 -25.95 1.90
CA THR A 19 4.90 -24.62 1.52
C THR A 19 3.73 -23.67 1.77
N LYS A 20 3.63 -23.15 3.00
CA LYS A 20 2.80 -21.97 3.29
C LYS A 20 3.51 -20.79 2.64
N THR A 21 3.14 -20.42 1.42
CA THR A 21 3.43 -19.09 0.88
C THR A 21 2.32 -18.16 1.34
N PRO A 22 2.53 -17.29 2.33
CA PRO A 22 1.64 -16.15 2.48
C PRO A 22 2.00 -15.19 1.35
N VAL A 23 1.34 -15.32 0.20
CA VAL A 23 1.26 -14.18 -0.70
C VAL A 23 0.27 -13.24 -0.03
N ALA A 24 0.79 -12.38 0.85
CA ALA A 24 0.11 -11.15 1.18
C ALA A 24 -0.08 -10.42 -0.15
N ALA A 25 -1.29 -10.52 -0.71
CA ALA A 25 -1.74 -9.59 -1.72
C ALA A 25 -1.68 -8.22 -1.03
N GLY A 26 -0.56 -7.51 -1.23
CA GLY A 26 -0.36 -6.18 -0.69
C GLY A 26 -1.57 -5.37 -1.11
N GLN A 27 -2.36 -4.98 -0.11
CA GLN A 27 -3.65 -4.37 -0.36
C GLN A 27 -3.47 -3.23 -1.35
N ASN A 28 -4.15 -3.33 -2.49
CA ASN A 28 -4.11 -2.35 -3.58
C ASN A 28 -4.92 -1.11 -3.15
N THR A 29 -4.53 -0.52 -2.02
CA THR A 29 -5.28 0.50 -1.30
C THR A 29 -4.41 1.74 -1.16
N TYR A 30 -5.09 2.88 -1.21
CA TYR A 30 -4.48 4.15 -0.90
C TYR A 30 -4.29 4.23 0.62
N ARG A 31 -3.10 4.60 1.08
CA ARG A 31 -2.85 4.88 2.50
C ARG A 31 -2.50 6.33 2.69
N TYR A 32 -3.23 6.97 3.59
CA TYR A 32 -3.01 8.35 3.99
C TYR A 32 -2.35 8.38 5.35
N SER A 33 -1.36 9.26 5.52
CA SER A 33 -0.71 9.49 6.82
C SER A 33 -0.54 10.98 7.06
N VAL A 34 -0.74 11.37 8.32
CA VAL A 34 -0.62 12.74 8.82
C VAL A 34 -0.17 12.68 10.28
N ASP A 35 0.83 13.49 10.67
CA ASP A 35 1.23 13.63 12.08
C ASP A 35 0.66 14.94 12.63
N LEU A 36 -0.37 14.82 13.46
CA LEU A 36 -1.05 15.98 14.08
C LEU A 36 -0.22 16.67 15.17
N ARG A 37 0.88 16.06 15.62
CA ARG A 37 1.72 16.59 16.71
C ARG A 37 2.83 17.51 16.23
N ARG A 38 3.02 17.63 14.91
CA ARG A 38 4.09 18.41 14.29
C ARG A 38 3.55 19.38 13.23
N PRO A 39 2.67 20.31 13.63
CA PRO A 39 2.29 21.39 12.73
C PRO A 39 3.49 22.30 12.44
N ASP A 40 3.55 22.82 11.22
CA ASP A 40 4.54 23.81 10.81
C ASP A 40 3.81 24.97 10.12
N HIS A 41 3.86 26.17 10.71
CA HIS A 41 3.17 27.37 10.22
C HIS A 41 1.68 27.13 9.87
N ASP A 42 0.94 26.50 10.79
CA ASP A 42 -0.47 26.10 10.62
C ASP A 42 -0.73 25.15 9.43
N ARG A 43 0.29 24.40 9.01
CA ARG A 43 0.19 23.37 7.96
C ARG A 43 0.50 22.00 8.52
N LEU A 44 -0.15 21.02 7.94
CA LEU A 44 0.10 19.61 8.17
C LEU A 44 0.58 18.98 6.88
N ARG A 45 1.67 18.21 6.97
CA ARG A 45 2.13 17.38 5.86
C ARG A 45 1.24 16.14 5.77
N VAL A 46 0.68 15.92 4.59
CA VAL A 46 -0.11 14.73 4.26
C VAL A 46 0.65 13.91 3.23
N GLU A 47 0.86 12.63 3.53
CA GLU A 47 1.49 11.70 2.59
C GLU A 47 0.48 10.65 2.14
N VAL A 48 0.44 10.42 0.83
CA VAL A 48 -0.46 9.46 0.19
C VAL A 48 0.38 8.39 -0.48
N GLN A 49 0.36 7.18 0.06
CA GLN A 49 0.95 6.02 -0.60
C GLN A 49 -0.05 5.47 -1.61
N VAL A 50 0.33 5.56 -2.87
CA VAL A 50 -0.47 5.12 -4.02
C VAL A 50 -0.10 3.67 -4.34
N PRO A 51 -1.06 2.78 -4.65
CA PRO A 51 -0.73 1.45 -5.13
C PRO A 51 0.05 1.50 -6.45
N ARG A 52 0.79 0.42 -6.76
CA ARG A 52 1.45 0.29 -8.06
C ARG A 52 0.40 0.30 -9.16
N THR A 53 0.48 1.29 -10.04
CA THR A 53 -0.40 1.43 -11.19
C THR A 53 0.40 1.42 -12.49
N ARG A 54 -0.19 0.90 -13.57
CA ARG A 54 0.35 1.00 -14.94
C ARG A 54 -0.23 2.20 -15.70
N GLN A 55 -1.06 3.01 -15.03
CA GLN A 55 -1.63 4.21 -15.61
C GLN A 55 -0.53 5.24 -15.86
N ARG A 56 -0.57 5.88 -17.03
CA ARG A 56 0.37 6.95 -17.40
C ARG A 56 0.05 8.29 -16.75
N GLN A 57 -1.17 8.43 -16.25
CA GLN A 57 -1.67 9.65 -15.61
C GLN A 57 -2.51 9.26 -14.40
N ALA A 58 -2.31 9.98 -13.31
CA ALA A 58 -3.15 9.93 -12.12
C ALA A 58 -3.79 11.30 -11.91
N VAL A 59 -5.07 11.32 -11.55
CA VAL A 59 -5.82 12.54 -11.24
C VAL A 59 -6.20 12.49 -9.76
N PHE A 60 -5.73 13.47 -8.99
CA PHE A 60 -6.11 13.65 -7.60
C PHE A 60 -7.15 14.76 -7.50
N VAL A 61 -8.29 14.48 -6.85
CA VAL A 61 -9.42 15.41 -6.75
C VAL A 61 -9.65 15.75 -5.28
N ILE A 62 -9.72 17.05 -5.00
CA ILE A 62 -10.09 17.56 -3.68
C ILE A 62 -11.59 17.84 -3.70
N PRO A 63 -12.36 17.35 -2.72
CA PRO A 63 -13.80 17.58 -2.69
C PRO A 63 -14.11 19.08 -2.56
N LYS A 64 -15.17 19.53 -3.24
CA LYS A 64 -15.71 20.90 -3.12
C LYS A 64 -16.71 21.03 -1.96
N ILE A 65 -17.31 19.92 -1.54
CA ILE A 65 -18.33 19.87 -0.49
C ILE A 65 -18.01 18.66 0.39
N VAL A 66 -18.09 18.82 1.71
CA VAL A 66 -18.01 17.72 2.67
C VAL A 66 -19.44 17.41 3.15
N PRO A 67 -19.91 16.15 3.08
CA PRO A 67 -21.24 15.78 3.55
C PRO A 67 -21.49 16.23 4.99
N GLY A 68 -22.70 16.73 5.26
CA GLY A 68 -23.08 17.30 6.57
C GLY A 68 -22.93 18.81 6.66
N ILE A 69 -22.28 19.47 5.69
CA ILE A 69 -22.22 20.93 5.58
C ILE A 69 -22.66 21.32 4.17
N TYR A 70 -23.78 22.03 4.05
CA TYR A 70 -24.40 22.37 2.76
C TYR A 70 -23.75 23.58 2.04
N GLY A 71 -22.56 24.02 2.48
CA GLY A 71 -21.81 25.09 1.85
C GLY A 71 -20.77 24.55 0.86
N ALA A 72 -20.75 25.10 -0.35
CA ALA A 72 -19.61 24.90 -1.25
C ALA A 72 -18.36 25.58 -0.67
N MET A 73 -17.27 24.82 -0.56
CA MET A 73 -16.03 25.24 0.06
C MET A 73 -14.87 25.02 -0.92
N ASN A 74 -13.98 26.00 -1.03
CA ASN A 74 -12.78 25.88 -1.85
C ASN A 74 -11.64 25.28 -1.02
N PHE A 75 -11.74 24.00 -0.64
CA PHE A 75 -10.70 23.34 0.18
C PHE A 75 -9.35 23.23 -0.52
N GLY A 76 -9.35 23.19 -1.86
CA GLY A 76 -8.12 23.19 -2.67
C GLY A 76 -7.22 24.39 -2.40
N ARG A 77 -7.76 25.52 -1.93
CA ARG A 77 -6.98 26.72 -1.59
C ARG A 77 -5.91 26.51 -0.51
N TYR A 78 -6.05 25.45 0.30
CA TYR A 78 -5.12 25.15 1.39
C TYR A 78 -4.05 24.13 1.01
N VAL A 79 -4.17 23.48 -0.15
CA VAL A 79 -3.17 22.52 -0.60
C VAL A 79 -2.02 23.29 -1.24
N THR A 80 -0.82 23.06 -0.70
CA THR A 80 0.41 23.69 -1.16
C THR A 80 1.49 22.63 -1.30
N SER A 81 2.47 22.87 -2.17
CA SER A 81 3.60 21.95 -2.42
C SER A 81 3.14 20.54 -2.82
N PHE A 82 2.11 20.45 -3.67
CA PHE A 82 1.61 19.17 -4.17
C PHE A 82 2.62 18.55 -5.15
N THR A 83 3.22 17.42 -4.77
CA THR A 83 4.26 16.75 -5.54
C THR A 83 4.05 15.25 -5.49
N ALA A 84 4.23 14.58 -6.63
CA ALA A 84 4.29 13.12 -6.71
C ALA A 84 5.75 12.68 -6.66
N LEU A 85 6.05 11.67 -5.84
CA LEU A 85 7.39 11.12 -5.71
C LEU A 85 7.44 9.70 -6.29
N GLY A 86 8.54 9.39 -6.98
CA GLY A 86 8.88 8.05 -7.43
C GLY A 86 9.36 7.15 -6.28
N PRO A 87 9.65 5.87 -6.57
CA PRO A 87 10.12 4.92 -5.57
C PRO A 87 11.46 5.30 -4.90
N ASP A 88 12.23 6.18 -5.53
CA ASP A 88 13.50 6.75 -5.09
C ASP A 88 13.33 8.07 -4.30
N ASN A 89 12.09 8.43 -3.95
CA ASN A 89 11.71 9.70 -3.34
C ASN A 89 12.09 10.94 -4.17
N GLN A 90 12.37 10.79 -5.46
CA GLN A 90 12.56 11.92 -6.36
C GLN A 90 11.22 12.34 -6.98
N PRO A 91 11.04 13.62 -7.34
CA PRO A 91 9.85 14.05 -8.05
C PRO A 91 9.62 13.22 -9.33
N CYS A 92 8.41 12.73 -9.52
CA CYS A 92 8.02 12.13 -10.80
C CYS A 92 8.12 13.19 -11.91
N PRO A 93 8.74 12.87 -13.06
CA PRO A 93 8.82 13.77 -14.21
C PRO A 93 7.46 14.04 -14.85
#